data_AF-A0A0T6AR14-F1
#
_entry.id   AF-A0A0T6AR14-F1
#
_cell.length_a   1.000
_cell.length_b   1.000
_cell.length_c   1.000
_cell.angle_alpha   90.00
_cell.angle_beta   90.00
_cell.angle_gamma   90.00
#
_symmetry.space_group_name_H-M   'P 1'
#
loop_
_entity.id
_entity.type
_entity.pdbx_description
1 polymer ?
#
loop_
_entity_poly.entity_id
_entity_poly.type
_entity_poly.pdbx_seq_one_letter_code
_entity_poly.pdbx_strand_id
1 'polypeptide(L)'
;MPDTFFDAVQRLKAHLAPIVDLRHAAAVLGWDQQTHMPPGGGQARAEQLATLSRTIHEMFTAPRTRELLEAAEAVLDRLNPDADEAALVRMTRRDFDQATKLPSEFVAERRRASSLSVEVWRKARPANDFAAFRPHLQQMVDYARRTADYLGYTDHPYDALLDLYEPLMTSPEVADLFVRLREGTVPLVRAIAERGQVVDDGVVHREYDEAKQEAFALAVTQAFGYDLARGRLDRAPHPFATSFSRDDVRITTRFDRHFFNPAVFAIFHEAGHAMYQQGIAPSLERTPLAGGASLGVHESQSRMWENLVGRSRPFWRHNFPKLREVFPEQLADVDAEMFYRAVNKVEPSLIRVEADEVTYNLHIILRFELEKALLEGSLNVEDAPEAWKAKMREYLGVTPPNDADGVMQDIHWASGSIGYFPTYTLGNVMAAQLLEAAQRAHPGLTEEFGRGEFGTLLGWLREHVHRHGRKFFPQDLLQRATGNRLTPGPYLHYLWQKFGEIYGVSAPEATSAPARRGRNVRAGNRQRLAVSDHRDRRVLRGSAGRRGAAPQVGQAGGELRHEIRGDCAQQILQFVGISHQVVQFAVGGAVFDVDRILRPDPVEVRDAPAASHRSAALAGPRRFGASRLDVVFH
;
A
#
# COMPACT_ATOMS: atom_id res chain seq x y z
N MET A 1 1.31 12.62 -47.24
CA MET A 1 0.65 12.57 -45.92
C MET A 1 1.68 12.04 -44.92
N PRO A 2 2.47 12.90 -44.27
CA PRO A 2 3.35 12.47 -43.19
C PRO A 2 2.52 12.09 -41.94
N ASP A 3 2.84 10.95 -41.34
CA ASP A 3 2.66 10.60 -39.93
C ASP A 3 1.27 10.71 -39.25
N THR A 4 0.19 10.38 -39.96
CA THR A 4 -1.11 10.07 -39.30
C THR A 4 -1.06 8.89 -38.32
N PHE A 5 0.03 8.11 -38.35
CA PHE A 5 0.30 6.98 -37.46
C PHE A 5 0.71 7.42 -36.06
N PHE A 6 1.79 8.22 -35.97
CA PHE A 6 2.32 8.68 -34.69
C PHE A 6 1.35 9.67 -34.04
N ASP A 7 0.62 10.44 -34.86
CA ASP A 7 -0.50 11.30 -34.44
C ASP A 7 -1.53 10.56 -33.55
N ALA A 8 -1.93 9.33 -33.89
CA ALA A 8 -2.97 8.61 -33.15
C ALA A 8 -2.57 8.32 -31.69
N VAL A 9 -1.38 7.74 -31.47
CA VAL A 9 -0.88 7.44 -30.12
C VAL A 9 -0.54 8.71 -29.35
N GLN A 10 0.04 9.72 -30.00
CA GLN A 10 0.35 10.99 -29.34
C GLN A 10 -0.91 11.78 -28.97
N ARG A 11 -1.99 11.70 -29.75
CA ARG A 11 -3.30 12.26 -29.38
C ARG A 11 -3.94 11.54 -28.19
N LEU A 12 -3.82 10.22 -28.10
CA LEU A 12 -4.23 9.47 -26.91
C LEU A 12 -3.40 9.91 -25.69
N LYS A 13 -2.06 9.97 -25.81
CA LYS A 13 -1.15 10.44 -24.75
C LYS A 13 -1.50 11.86 -24.28
N ALA A 14 -1.73 12.78 -25.20
CA ALA A 14 -2.10 14.17 -24.91
C ALA A 14 -3.48 14.28 -24.22
N HIS A 15 -4.44 13.42 -24.57
CA HIS A 15 -5.76 13.35 -23.92
C HIS A 15 -5.70 12.74 -22.51
N LEU A 16 -4.83 11.76 -22.29
CA LEU A 16 -4.63 11.12 -20.98
C LEU A 16 -3.86 12.01 -19.99
N ALA A 17 -2.95 12.87 -20.46
CA ALA A 17 -2.08 13.65 -19.60
C ALA A 17 -2.83 14.53 -18.56
N PRO A 18 -3.85 15.33 -18.92
CA PRO A 18 -4.66 16.07 -17.94
C PRO A 18 -5.39 15.17 -16.92
N ILE A 19 -5.77 13.95 -17.31
CA ILE A 19 -6.41 12.98 -16.40
C ILE A 19 -5.40 12.49 -15.35
N VAL A 20 -4.14 12.29 -15.75
CA VAL A 20 -3.03 11.95 -14.84
C VAL A 20 -2.71 13.13 -13.92
N ASP A 21 -2.64 14.36 -14.44
CA ASP A 21 -2.39 15.56 -13.63
C ASP A 21 -3.46 15.75 -12.54
N LEU A 22 -4.74 15.54 -12.86
CA LEU A 22 -5.84 15.60 -11.89
C LEU A 22 -5.74 14.49 -10.82
N ARG A 23 -5.27 13.28 -11.18
CA ARG A 23 -4.99 12.21 -10.21
C ARG A 23 -3.86 12.60 -9.27
N HIS A 24 -2.81 13.24 -9.77
CA HIS A 24 -1.71 13.74 -8.95
C HIS A 24 -2.14 14.89 -8.04
N ALA A 25 -2.98 15.82 -8.52
CA ALA A 25 -3.57 16.86 -7.68
C ALA A 25 -4.45 16.27 -6.54
N ALA A 26 -5.25 15.24 -6.83
CA ALA A 26 -5.99 14.51 -5.80
C ALA A 26 -5.05 13.81 -4.79
N ALA A 27 -3.93 13.24 -5.24
CA ALA A 27 -2.93 12.65 -4.36
C ALA A 27 -2.26 13.69 -3.44
N VAL A 28 -1.96 14.92 -3.92
CA VAL A 28 -1.45 16.02 -3.07
C VAL A 28 -2.45 16.34 -1.96
N LEU A 29 -3.75 16.43 -2.27
CA LEU A 29 -4.80 16.67 -1.27
C LEU A 29 -4.92 15.50 -0.27
N GLY A 30 -4.72 14.26 -0.72
CA GLY A 30 -4.69 13.08 0.15
C GLY A 30 -3.45 13.01 1.06
N TRP A 31 -2.30 13.49 0.60
CA TRP A 31 -1.09 13.64 1.41
C TRP A 31 -1.27 14.73 2.48
N ASP A 32 -1.76 15.91 2.08
CA ASP A 32 -1.99 17.04 2.99
C ASP A 32 -3.00 16.67 4.08
N GLN A 33 -4.02 15.89 3.74
CA GLN A 33 -5.05 15.39 4.68
C GLN A 33 -4.46 14.60 5.85
N GLN A 34 -3.30 13.94 5.66
CA GLN A 34 -2.67 13.08 6.66
C GLN A 34 -1.46 13.72 7.35
N THR A 35 -1.08 14.94 6.97
CA THR A 35 0.18 15.59 7.39
C THR A 35 -0.04 17.00 7.94
N HIS A 36 -0.64 17.90 7.15
CA HIS A 36 -0.71 19.34 7.46
C HIS A 36 -2.14 19.91 7.58
N MET A 37 -3.15 19.18 7.12
CA MET A 37 -4.55 19.64 7.15
C MET A 37 -5.04 19.89 8.59
N PRO A 38 -5.59 21.09 8.89
CA PRO A 38 -6.19 21.37 10.19
C PRO A 38 -7.36 20.41 10.51
N PRO A 39 -7.60 20.02 11.78
CA PRO A 39 -8.65 19.06 12.14
C PRO A 39 -10.06 19.41 11.64
N GLY A 40 -10.39 20.70 11.55
CA GLY A 40 -11.68 21.17 11.01
C GLY A 40 -11.81 21.12 9.47
N GLY A 41 -10.71 20.89 8.74
CA GLY A 41 -10.68 20.88 7.28
C GLY A 41 -11.33 19.66 6.63
N GLY A 42 -11.60 18.60 7.41
CA GLY A 42 -12.02 17.29 6.92
C GLY A 42 -13.22 17.32 5.96
N GLN A 43 -14.26 18.10 6.26
CA GLN A 43 -15.47 18.18 5.42
C GLN A 43 -15.26 18.94 4.10
N ALA A 44 -14.34 19.90 4.04
CA ALA A 44 -14.02 20.61 2.80
C ALA A 44 -13.07 19.79 1.91
N ARG A 45 -12.05 19.17 2.52
CA ARG A 45 -11.14 18.22 1.86
C ARG A 45 -11.88 17.05 1.25
N ALA A 46 -12.92 16.60 1.94
CA ALA A 46 -13.94 15.69 1.46
C ALA A 46 -14.49 16.11 0.08
N GLU A 47 -15.32 17.15 0.01
CA GLU A 47 -15.99 17.52 -1.25
C GLU A 47 -15.01 17.82 -2.41
N GLN A 48 -13.80 18.30 -2.11
CA GLN A 48 -12.71 18.46 -3.08
C GLN A 48 -12.28 17.12 -3.71
N LEU A 49 -11.92 16.13 -2.89
CA LEU A 49 -11.47 14.81 -3.37
C LEU A 49 -12.60 14.03 -4.05
N ALA A 50 -13.85 14.17 -3.58
CA ALA A 50 -15.02 13.57 -4.23
C ALA A 50 -15.24 14.15 -5.63
N THR A 51 -15.17 15.48 -5.76
CA THR A 51 -15.31 16.19 -7.04
C THR A 51 -14.23 15.76 -8.02
N LEU A 52 -12.95 15.79 -7.63
CA LEU A 52 -11.85 15.35 -8.48
C LEU A 52 -12.01 13.89 -8.92
N SER A 53 -12.34 12.98 -7.99
CA SER A 53 -12.53 11.56 -8.29
C SER A 53 -13.61 11.32 -9.33
N ARG A 54 -14.75 12.02 -9.23
CA ARG A 54 -15.83 11.96 -10.22
C ARG A 54 -15.36 12.48 -11.58
N THR A 55 -14.78 13.68 -11.62
CA THR A 55 -14.32 14.29 -12.88
C THR A 55 -13.26 13.44 -13.59
N ILE A 56 -12.30 12.86 -12.84
CA ILE A 56 -11.30 11.92 -13.36
C ILE A 56 -11.96 10.68 -13.99
N HIS A 57 -12.96 10.10 -13.32
CA HIS A 57 -13.69 8.91 -13.82
C HIS A 57 -14.51 9.24 -15.08
N GLU A 58 -15.25 10.34 -15.07
CA GLU A 58 -16.05 10.81 -16.21
C GLU A 58 -15.17 11.12 -17.43
N MET A 59 -14.05 11.82 -17.25
CA MET A 59 -13.09 12.10 -18.32
C MET A 59 -12.46 10.81 -18.87
N PHE A 60 -12.10 9.87 -18.00
CA PHE A 60 -11.45 8.62 -18.41
C PHE A 60 -12.41 7.67 -19.14
N THR A 61 -13.65 7.54 -18.67
CA THR A 61 -14.67 6.64 -19.28
C THR A 61 -15.44 7.28 -20.45
N ALA A 62 -15.19 8.55 -20.77
CA ALA A 62 -15.87 9.27 -21.84
C ALA A 62 -15.74 8.60 -23.23
N PRO A 63 -16.74 8.76 -24.12
CA PRO A 63 -16.68 8.27 -25.51
C PRO A 63 -15.45 8.76 -26.29
N ARG A 64 -14.93 9.94 -25.97
CA ARG A 64 -13.71 10.48 -26.59
C ARG A 64 -12.45 9.67 -26.25
N THR A 65 -12.34 9.17 -25.01
CA THR A 65 -11.23 8.30 -24.62
C THR A 65 -11.28 6.98 -25.38
N ARG A 66 -12.48 6.40 -25.53
CA ARG A 66 -12.73 5.22 -26.36
C ARG A 66 -12.30 5.43 -27.82
N GLU A 67 -12.76 6.51 -28.45
CA GLU A 67 -12.44 6.83 -29.85
C GLU A 67 -10.93 6.97 -30.08
N LEU A 68 -10.22 7.69 -29.20
CA LEU A 68 -8.77 7.86 -29.29
C LEU A 68 -8.00 6.57 -29.02
N LEU A 69 -8.50 5.73 -28.11
CA LEU A 69 -7.92 4.44 -27.80
C LEU A 69 -8.07 3.46 -28.98
N GLU A 70 -9.28 3.33 -29.53
CA GLU A 70 -9.56 2.47 -30.69
C GLU A 70 -8.76 2.92 -31.94
N ALA A 71 -8.56 4.23 -32.13
CA ALA A 71 -7.68 4.76 -33.18
C ALA A 71 -6.19 4.43 -32.97
N ALA A 72 -5.73 4.38 -31.71
CA ALA A 72 -4.36 3.98 -31.37
C ALA A 72 -4.16 2.45 -31.44
N GLU A 73 -5.19 1.66 -31.13
CA GLU A 73 -5.18 0.20 -31.29
C GLU A 73 -5.13 -0.23 -32.76
N ALA A 74 -5.84 0.48 -33.64
CA ALA A 74 -5.84 0.22 -35.09
C ALA A 74 -4.46 0.34 -35.77
N VAL A 75 -3.44 0.83 -35.04
CA VAL A 75 -2.06 0.94 -35.52
C VAL A 75 -1.05 0.11 -34.71
N LEU A 76 -1.50 -0.62 -33.67
CA LEU A 76 -0.64 -1.33 -32.72
C LEU A 76 0.27 -2.38 -33.39
N ASP A 77 -0.23 -3.10 -34.39
CA ASP A 77 0.52 -4.12 -35.16
C ASP A 77 1.76 -3.58 -35.90
N ARG A 78 1.91 -2.25 -36.00
CA ARG A 78 3.04 -1.58 -36.64
C ARG A 78 4.07 -1.04 -35.62
N LEU A 79 3.77 -1.11 -34.33
CA LEU A 79 4.69 -0.77 -33.26
C LEU A 79 5.51 -1.99 -32.86
N ASN A 80 6.71 -1.75 -32.31
CA ASN A 80 7.38 -2.77 -31.51
C ASN A 80 6.50 -3.07 -30.27
N PRO A 81 6.11 -4.32 -29.96
CA PRO A 81 5.31 -4.66 -28.77
C PRO A 81 5.94 -4.22 -27.43
N ASP A 82 7.27 -4.08 -27.42
CA ASP A 82 8.09 -3.59 -26.31
C ASP A 82 8.37 -2.07 -26.36
N ALA A 83 7.71 -1.29 -27.24
CA ALA A 83 7.74 0.17 -27.21
C ALA A 83 6.89 0.74 -26.05
N ASP A 84 7.22 1.96 -25.60
CA ASP A 84 6.43 2.66 -24.57
C ASP A 84 5.01 2.97 -25.11
N GLU A 85 4.91 3.31 -26.39
CA GLU A 85 3.66 3.54 -27.13
C GLU A 85 2.74 2.31 -27.14
N ALA A 86 3.29 1.13 -27.42
CA ALA A 86 2.52 -0.12 -27.47
C ALA A 86 2.02 -0.52 -26.07
N ALA A 87 2.85 -0.32 -25.05
CA ALA A 87 2.46 -0.52 -23.66
C ALA A 87 1.41 0.49 -23.20
N LEU A 88 1.50 1.76 -23.61
CA LEU A 88 0.54 2.80 -23.27
C LEU A 88 -0.87 2.42 -23.73
N VAL A 89 -1.00 2.00 -24.99
CA VAL A 89 -2.28 1.54 -25.56
C VAL A 89 -2.79 0.31 -24.80
N ARG A 90 -1.94 -0.73 -24.63
CA ARG A 90 -2.30 -1.99 -23.96
C ARG A 90 -2.75 -1.80 -22.50
N MET A 91 -2.04 -0.99 -21.71
CA MET A 91 -2.42 -0.71 -20.32
C MET A 91 -3.64 0.18 -20.23
N THR A 92 -3.76 1.20 -21.10
CA THR A 92 -4.93 2.09 -21.13
C THR A 92 -6.20 1.32 -21.48
N ARG A 93 -6.14 0.38 -22.44
CA ARG A 93 -7.27 -0.52 -22.77
C ARG A 93 -7.73 -1.33 -21.57
N ARG A 94 -6.80 -2.00 -20.89
CA ARG A 94 -7.11 -2.76 -19.67
C ARG A 94 -7.75 -1.89 -18.58
N ASP A 95 -7.13 -0.75 -18.26
CA ASP A 95 -7.63 0.19 -17.25
C ASP A 95 -9.03 0.73 -17.64
N PHE A 96 -9.26 1.03 -18.92
CA PHE A 96 -10.53 1.53 -19.45
C PHE A 96 -11.65 0.47 -19.43
N ASP A 97 -11.36 -0.76 -19.83
CA ASP A 97 -12.33 -1.86 -19.82
C ASP A 97 -12.72 -2.24 -18.38
N GLN A 98 -11.79 -2.24 -17.43
CA GLN A 98 -12.12 -2.42 -16.01
C GLN A 98 -12.96 -1.24 -15.47
N ALA A 99 -12.59 0.01 -15.79
CA ALA A 99 -13.31 1.19 -15.31
C ALA A 99 -14.75 1.28 -15.87
N THR A 100 -14.98 0.87 -17.11
CA THR A 100 -16.31 0.93 -17.77
C THR A 100 -17.25 -0.22 -17.38
N LYS A 101 -16.74 -1.31 -16.79
CA LYS A 101 -17.57 -2.39 -16.21
C LYS A 101 -18.26 -1.99 -14.91
N LEU A 102 -17.73 -1.00 -14.18
CA LEU A 102 -18.24 -0.54 -12.89
C LEU A 102 -19.22 0.63 -13.07
N PRO A 103 -20.52 0.49 -12.76
CA PRO A 103 -21.46 1.61 -12.85
C PRO A 103 -21.06 2.76 -11.93
N SER A 104 -21.13 4.01 -12.40
CA SER A 104 -20.69 5.18 -11.64
C SER A 104 -21.44 5.35 -10.30
N GLU A 105 -22.73 4.99 -10.25
CA GLU A 105 -23.53 4.95 -9.03
C GLU A 105 -22.98 3.93 -8.02
N PHE A 106 -22.69 2.70 -8.46
CA PHE A 106 -22.07 1.67 -7.62
C PHE A 106 -20.70 2.09 -7.08
N VAL A 107 -19.89 2.75 -7.90
CA VAL A 107 -18.58 3.30 -7.46
C VAL A 107 -18.77 4.35 -6.36
N ALA A 108 -19.74 5.25 -6.51
CA ALA A 108 -20.06 6.27 -5.50
C ALA A 108 -20.63 5.66 -4.20
N GLU A 109 -21.58 4.72 -4.33
CA GLU A 109 -22.20 3.97 -3.24
C GLU A 109 -21.14 3.29 -2.35
N ARG A 110 -20.26 2.50 -2.98
CA ARG A 110 -19.14 1.80 -2.33
C ARG A 110 -18.16 2.76 -1.64
N ARG A 111 -17.81 3.89 -2.28
CA ARG A 111 -16.88 4.89 -1.72
C ARG A 111 -17.46 5.60 -0.50
N ARG A 112 -18.76 5.94 -0.51
CA ARG A 112 -19.46 6.51 0.65
C ARG A 112 -19.48 5.52 1.81
N ALA A 113 -19.91 4.28 1.56
CA ALA A 113 -20.03 3.24 2.58
C ALA A 113 -18.67 2.91 3.22
N SER A 114 -17.61 2.81 2.43
CA SER A 114 -16.26 2.58 2.96
C SER A 114 -15.77 3.73 3.84
N SER A 115 -16.05 4.99 3.48
CA SER A 115 -15.71 6.15 4.33
C SER A 115 -16.40 6.09 5.70
N LEU A 116 -17.67 5.66 5.74
CA LEU A 116 -18.43 5.47 6.98
C LEU A 116 -17.92 4.27 7.80
N SER A 117 -17.57 3.17 7.12
CA SER A 117 -16.99 1.96 7.71
C SER A 117 -15.64 2.25 8.41
N VAL A 118 -14.77 3.00 7.74
CA VAL A 118 -13.51 3.57 8.28
C VAL A 118 -13.78 4.40 9.54
N GLU A 119 -14.77 5.28 9.52
CA GLU A 119 -15.14 6.12 10.67
C GLU A 119 -15.70 5.36 11.87
N VAL A 120 -16.41 4.26 11.63
CA VAL A 120 -16.85 3.36 12.70
C VAL A 120 -15.67 2.57 13.25
N TRP A 121 -14.82 2.00 12.38
CA TRP A 121 -13.60 1.29 12.79
C TRP A 121 -12.66 2.14 13.64
N ARG A 122 -12.51 3.45 13.34
CA ARG A 122 -11.72 4.43 14.15
C ARG A 122 -12.07 4.40 15.63
N LYS A 123 -13.35 4.19 15.95
CA LYS A 123 -13.95 4.26 17.29
C LYS A 123 -14.10 2.87 17.88
N ALA A 124 -14.54 1.93 17.05
CA ALA A 124 -14.83 0.56 17.44
C ALA A 124 -13.55 -0.23 17.76
N ARG A 125 -12.43 -0.04 17.04
CA ARG A 125 -11.17 -0.71 17.35
C ARG A 125 -10.68 -0.39 18.78
N PRO A 126 -10.41 0.88 19.17
CA PRO A 126 -9.93 1.17 20.53
C PRO A 126 -10.97 0.86 21.62
N ALA A 127 -12.26 0.75 21.27
CA ALA A 127 -13.32 0.31 22.19
C ALA A 127 -13.51 -1.21 22.27
N ASN A 128 -12.80 -2.00 21.44
CA ASN A 128 -13.02 -3.43 21.25
C ASN A 128 -14.49 -3.79 20.90
N ASP A 129 -15.15 -2.95 20.11
CA ASP A 129 -16.57 -3.08 19.75
C ASP A 129 -16.74 -3.65 18.32
N PHE A 130 -16.45 -4.95 18.17
CA PHE A 130 -16.71 -5.63 16.90
C PHE A 130 -18.20 -5.62 16.53
N ALA A 131 -19.11 -5.57 17.51
CA ALA A 131 -20.55 -5.57 17.26
C ALA A 131 -21.01 -4.32 16.47
N ALA A 132 -20.47 -3.14 16.80
CA ALA A 132 -20.70 -1.92 16.04
C ALA A 132 -20.05 -1.93 14.64
N PHE A 133 -18.87 -2.56 14.49
CA PHE A 133 -18.16 -2.61 13.21
C PHE A 133 -18.72 -3.68 12.24
N ARG A 134 -19.20 -4.82 12.76
CA ARG A 134 -19.73 -5.96 12.00
C ARG A 134 -20.67 -5.61 10.83
N PRO A 135 -21.72 -4.76 10.97
CA PRO A 135 -22.58 -4.42 9.84
C PRO A 135 -21.85 -3.68 8.71
N HIS A 136 -20.83 -2.88 9.03
CA HIS A 136 -20.01 -2.19 8.04
C HIS A 136 -19.05 -3.15 7.33
N LEU A 137 -18.45 -4.09 8.06
CA LEU A 137 -17.64 -5.15 7.47
C LEU A 137 -18.47 -6.03 6.51
N GLN A 138 -19.70 -6.39 6.89
CA GLN A 138 -20.64 -7.11 6.02
C GLN A 138 -20.88 -6.32 4.73
N GLN A 139 -21.18 -5.03 4.83
CA GLN A 139 -21.37 -4.17 3.68
C GLN A 139 -20.13 -4.11 2.77
N MET A 140 -18.91 -4.10 3.34
CA MET A 140 -17.65 -4.12 2.56
C MET A 140 -17.44 -5.44 1.81
N VAL A 141 -17.74 -6.59 2.44
CA VAL A 141 -17.70 -7.91 1.78
C VAL A 141 -18.71 -7.98 0.63
N ASP A 142 -19.92 -7.44 0.81
CA ASP A 142 -20.95 -7.46 -0.23
C ASP A 142 -20.62 -6.51 -1.40
N TYR A 143 -19.97 -5.36 -1.15
CA TYR A 143 -19.40 -4.55 -2.22
C TYR A 143 -18.25 -5.26 -2.94
N ALA A 144 -17.43 -6.03 -2.24
CA ALA A 144 -16.34 -6.78 -2.85
C ALA A 144 -16.87 -7.89 -3.78
N ARG A 145 -17.89 -8.64 -3.35
CA ARG A 145 -18.64 -9.60 -4.19
C ARG A 145 -19.22 -8.92 -5.45
N ARG A 146 -20.03 -7.86 -5.27
CA ARG A 146 -20.58 -7.07 -6.39
C ARG A 146 -19.48 -6.53 -7.33
N THR A 147 -18.33 -6.14 -6.80
CA THR A 147 -17.18 -5.68 -7.61
C THR A 147 -16.63 -6.81 -8.47
N ALA A 148 -16.46 -8.01 -7.91
CA ALA A 148 -16.02 -9.19 -8.65
C ALA A 148 -17.03 -9.56 -9.75
N ASP A 149 -18.33 -9.51 -9.46
CA ASP A 149 -19.40 -9.79 -10.43
C ASP A 149 -19.37 -8.82 -11.63
N TYR A 150 -19.21 -7.51 -11.39
CA TYR A 150 -19.10 -6.51 -12.45
C TYR A 150 -17.82 -6.68 -13.30
N LEU A 151 -16.69 -6.96 -12.66
CA LEU A 151 -15.41 -7.16 -13.36
C LEU A 151 -15.42 -8.47 -14.17
N GLY A 152 -16.11 -9.49 -13.65
CA GLY A 152 -16.12 -10.86 -14.16
C GLY A 152 -14.87 -11.65 -13.75
N TYR A 153 -15.05 -12.93 -13.49
CA TYR A 153 -14.00 -13.89 -13.14
C TYR A 153 -14.29 -15.25 -13.79
N THR A 154 -13.28 -16.11 -13.88
CA THR A 154 -13.42 -17.47 -14.43
C THR A 154 -13.70 -18.49 -13.33
N ASP A 155 -12.78 -18.62 -12.36
CA ASP A 155 -12.85 -19.67 -11.34
C ASP A 155 -13.30 -19.15 -9.97
N HIS A 156 -12.75 -18.04 -9.49
CA HIS A 156 -13.02 -17.55 -8.13
C HIS A 156 -13.17 -16.01 -8.06
N PRO A 157 -14.15 -15.45 -7.30
CA PRO A 157 -14.40 -13.99 -7.25
C PRO A 157 -13.20 -13.20 -6.69
N TYR A 158 -12.38 -13.83 -5.84
CA TYR A 158 -11.13 -13.23 -5.35
C TYR A 158 -10.18 -12.82 -6.49
N ASP A 159 -10.15 -13.57 -7.60
CA ASP A 159 -9.21 -13.31 -8.69
C ASP A 159 -9.48 -11.94 -9.34
N ALA A 160 -10.75 -11.56 -9.51
CA ALA A 160 -11.14 -10.25 -10.04
C ALA A 160 -10.77 -9.08 -9.09
N LEU A 161 -10.65 -9.33 -7.79
CA LEU A 161 -10.25 -8.32 -6.80
C LEU A 161 -8.74 -8.22 -6.68
N LEU A 162 -8.05 -9.37 -6.68
CA LEU A 162 -6.59 -9.46 -6.70
C LEU A 162 -6.01 -8.80 -7.95
N ASP A 163 -6.63 -9.00 -9.12
CA ASP A 163 -6.23 -8.42 -10.41
C ASP A 163 -6.23 -6.87 -10.43
N LEU A 164 -6.91 -6.22 -9.48
CA LEU A 164 -6.87 -4.75 -9.29
C LEU A 164 -5.57 -4.27 -8.63
N TYR A 165 -4.90 -5.13 -7.85
CA TYR A 165 -3.71 -4.80 -7.06
C TYR A 165 -2.44 -5.47 -7.60
N GLU A 166 -2.58 -6.70 -8.11
CA GLU A 166 -1.54 -7.51 -8.73
C GLU A 166 -2.04 -8.04 -10.09
N PRO A 167 -1.87 -7.27 -11.19
CA PRO A 167 -2.38 -7.62 -12.49
C PRO A 167 -1.96 -9.02 -12.97
N LEU A 168 -2.96 -9.80 -13.39
CA LEU A 168 -2.86 -11.18 -13.89
C LEU A 168 -2.38 -12.23 -12.87
N MET A 169 -2.34 -11.90 -11.56
CA MET A 169 -2.14 -12.90 -10.51
C MET A 169 -3.46 -13.59 -10.16
N THR A 170 -3.42 -14.91 -9.97
CA THR A 170 -4.60 -15.71 -9.62
C THR A 170 -4.52 -16.25 -8.18
N SER A 171 -5.66 -16.47 -7.52
CA SER A 171 -5.67 -17.05 -6.17
C SER A 171 -5.13 -18.48 -6.07
N PRO A 172 -5.15 -19.35 -7.11
CA PRO A 172 -4.40 -20.61 -7.11
C PRO A 172 -2.87 -20.41 -7.11
N GLU A 173 -2.34 -19.45 -7.88
CA GLU A 173 -0.90 -19.12 -7.87
C GLU A 173 -0.45 -18.59 -6.49
N VAL A 174 -1.25 -17.72 -5.87
CA VAL A 174 -1.00 -17.25 -4.49
C VAL A 174 -1.06 -18.41 -3.49
N ALA A 175 -2.03 -19.32 -3.63
CA ALA A 175 -2.16 -20.46 -2.73
C ALA A 175 -0.98 -21.44 -2.81
N ASP A 176 -0.47 -21.77 -4.00
CA ASP A 176 0.76 -22.59 -4.17
C ASP A 176 1.97 -21.92 -3.51
N LEU A 177 2.16 -20.62 -3.77
CA LEU A 177 3.22 -19.85 -3.14
C LEU A 177 3.13 -19.92 -1.61
N PHE A 178 1.92 -19.77 -1.05
CA PHE A 178 1.69 -19.75 0.39
C PHE A 178 1.85 -21.14 1.04
N VAL A 179 1.50 -22.23 0.35
CA VAL A 179 1.84 -23.60 0.78
C VAL A 179 3.37 -23.73 0.92
N ARG A 180 4.12 -23.42 -0.14
CA ARG A 180 5.57 -23.56 -0.17
C ARG A 180 6.28 -22.64 0.83
N LEU A 181 5.78 -21.43 1.05
CA LEU A 181 6.27 -20.52 2.09
C LEU A 181 6.02 -21.08 3.50
N ARG A 182 4.85 -21.65 3.79
CA ARG A 182 4.59 -22.29 5.10
C ARG A 182 5.53 -23.47 5.34
N GLU A 183 5.67 -24.36 4.34
CA GLU A 183 6.56 -25.52 4.41
C GLU A 183 8.01 -25.13 4.72
N GLY A 184 8.50 -24.04 4.14
CA GLY A 184 9.85 -23.53 4.40
C GLY A 184 9.98 -22.70 5.70
N THR A 185 8.96 -21.97 6.11
CA THR A 185 9.06 -20.94 7.17
C THR A 185 8.61 -21.44 8.54
N VAL A 186 7.55 -22.27 8.62
CA VAL A 186 7.06 -22.80 9.90
C VAL A 186 8.13 -23.65 10.64
N PRO A 187 8.97 -24.47 9.98
CA PRO A 187 10.07 -25.15 10.67
C PRO A 187 11.14 -24.19 11.22
N LEU A 188 11.39 -23.05 10.55
CA LEU A 188 12.31 -22.02 11.05
C LEU A 188 11.75 -21.35 12.31
N VAL A 189 10.47 -20.95 12.30
CA VAL A 189 9.78 -20.40 13.49
C VAL A 189 9.86 -21.37 14.67
N ARG A 190 9.61 -22.67 14.43
CA ARG A 190 9.71 -23.71 15.48
C ARG A 190 11.13 -23.85 16.02
N ALA A 191 12.12 -23.96 15.15
CA ALA A 191 13.52 -24.09 15.55
C ALA A 191 14.01 -22.86 16.35
N ILE A 192 13.56 -21.65 15.98
CA ILE A 192 13.82 -20.42 16.73
C ILE A 192 13.13 -20.45 18.10
N ALA A 193 11.86 -20.84 18.17
CA ALA A 193 11.13 -20.93 19.43
C ALA A 193 11.74 -21.97 20.39
N GLU A 194 12.22 -23.11 19.86
CA GLU A 194 12.91 -24.16 20.62
C GLU A 194 14.28 -23.71 21.17
N ARG A 195 14.93 -22.71 20.57
CA ARG A 195 16.13 -22.06 21.14
C ARG A 195 15.81 -21.16 22.33
N GLY A 196 14.58 -20.66 22.44
CA GLY A 196 14.19 -19.65 23.42
C GLY A 196 14.74 -18.25 23.12
N GLN A 197 14.66 -17.35 24.11
CA GLN A 197 15.14 -15.97 23.98
C GLN A 197 16.67 -15.88 24.00
N VAL A 198 17.29 -16.12 22.84
CA VAL A 198 18.75 -16.02 22.60
C VAL A 198 19.19 -14.70 21.96
N VAL A 199 18.24 -13.84 21.60
CA VAL A 199 18.46 -12.48 21.10
C VAL A 199 17.80 -11.50 22.07
N ASP A 200 18.60 -10.60 22.62
CA ASP A 200 18.16 -9.47 23.43
C ASP A 200 17.95 -8.24 22.53
N ASP A 201 16.76 -7.66 22.58
CA ASP A 201 16.39 -6.42 21.89
C ASP A 201 16.27 -5.22 22.82
N GLY A 202 16.63 -5.34 24.11
CA GLY A 202 16.55 -4.25 25.09
C GLY A 202 17.30 -2.97 24.69
N VAL A 203 18.29 -3.05 23.79
CA VAL A 203 18.95 -1.88 23.20
C VAL A 203 18.01 -1.03 22.33
N VAL A 204 17.13 -1.63 21.52
CA VAL A 204 16.23 -0.86 20.64
C VAL A 204 15.04 -0.27 21.38
N HIS A 205 14.79 -0.70 22.63
CA HIS A 205 13.78 -0.15 23.54
C HIS A 205 14.31 0.91 24.52
N ARG A 206 15.56 1.35 24.33
CA ARG A 206 16.13 2.52 25.05
C ARG A 206 15.48 3.82 24.55
N GLU A 207 15.76 4.93 25.23
CA GLU A 207 15.21 6.22 24.85
C GLU A 207 16.00 6.87 23.69
N TYR A 208 15.34 7.07 22.54
CA TYR A 208 15.93 7.66 21.34
C TYR A 208 15.20 8.95 20.95
N ASP A 209 15.89 10.09 21.01
CA ASP A 209 15.36 11.38 20.56
C ASP A 209 14.88 11.35 19.09
N GLU A 210 13.66 11.83 18.85
CA GLU A 210 13.01 11.74 17.54
C GLU A 210 13.76 12.51 16.44
N ALA A 211 14.29 13.70 16.74
CA ALA A 211 14.98 14.52 15.75
C ALA A 211 16.32 13.89 15.34
N LYS A 212 17.00 13.22 16.30
CA LYS A 212 18.16 12.37 16.02
C LYS A 212 17.80 11.13 15.20
N GLN A 213 16.69 10.45 15.48
CA GLN A 213 16.20 9.34 14.66
C GLN A 213 15.93 9.79 13.22
N GLU A 214 15.23 10.92 13.05
CA GLU A 214 14.90 11.55 11.77
C GLU A 214 16.17 11.87 10.98
N ALA A 215 17.12 12.57 11.58
CA ALA A 215 18.38 12.96 10.93
C ALA A 215 19.23 11.75 10.52
N PHE A 216 19.35 10.73 11.38
CA PHE A 216 20.08 9.49 11.05
C PHE A 216 19.42 8.74 9.89
N ALA A 217 18.11 8.49 9.96
CA ALA A 217 17.40 7.71 8.96
C ALA A 217 17.33 8.43 7.61
N LEU A 218 17.17 9.76 7.62
CA LEU A 218 17.18 10.57 6.40
C LEU A 218 18.57 10.54 5.73
N ALA A 219 19.65 10.71 6.49
CA ALA A 219 21.01 10.59 5.96
C ALA A 219 21.31 9.20 5.36
N VAL A 220 20.80 8.13 5.96
CA VAL A 220 20.90 6.77 5.39
C VAL A 220 20.12 6.64 4.08
N THR A 221 18.87 7.14 4.01
CA THR A 221 18.08 7.02 2.77
C THR A 221 18.64 7.88 1.63
N GLN A 222 19.25 9.03 1.92
CA GLN A 222 20.04 9.78 0.94
C GLN A 222 21.24 8.96 0.43
N ALA A 223 21.92 8.21 1.30
CA ALA A 223 23.01 7.31 0.90
C ALA A 223 22.53 6.11 0.07
N PHE A 224 21.33 5.57 0.34
CA PHE A 224 20.67 4.60 -0.56
C PHE A 224 20.41 5.21 -1.95
N GLY A 225 20.05 6.49 -2.00
CA GLY A 225 19.86 7.28 -3.21
C GLY A 225 18.48 7.92 -3.35
N TYR A 226 17.73 8.08 -2.24
CA TYR A 226 16.52 8.89 -2.20
C TYR A 226 16.86 10.38 -2.36
N ASP A 227 16.22 11.02 -3.34
CA ASP A 227 16.54 12.37 -3.77
C ASP A 227 15.63 13.40 -3.09
N LEU A 228 16.19 14.17 -2.14
CA LEU A 228 15.48 15.23 -1.41
C LEU A 228 15.29 16.52 -2.21
N ALA A 229 15.91 16.67 -3.39
CA ALA A 229 15.49 17.72 -4.33
C ALA A 229 14.15 17.37 -5.01
N ARG A 230 13.72 16.10 -4.87
CA ARG A 230 12.57 15.50 -5.57
C ARG A 230 11.65 14.73 -4.62
N GLY A 231 11.65 15.13 -3.36
CA GLY A 231 10.96 14.43 -2.26
C GLY A 231 11.18 15.12 -0.92
N ARG A 232 10.51 14.62 0.11
CA ARG A 232 10.61 15.07 1.50
C ARG A 232 10.05 14.02 2.46
N LEU A 233 10.48 14.11 3.71
CA LEU A 233 9.92 13.35 4.84
C LEU A 233 8.97 14.24 5.65
N ASP A 234 7.83 13.68 6.04
CA ASP A 234 6.84 14.30 6.93
C ASP A 234 6.37 13.32 8.02
N ARG A 235 5.60 13.82 8.99
CA ARG A 235 4.98 12.99 10.05
C ARG A 235 3.54 12.66 9.67
N ALA A 236 3.13 11.40 9.86
CA ALA A 236 1.76 10.94 9.65
C ALA A 236 1.38 9.86 10.71
N PRO A 237 0.08 9.63 10.98
CA PRO A 237 -0.35 8.60 11.94
C PRO A 237 0.06 7.17 11.54
N HIS A 238 0.18 6.92 10.24
CA HIS A 238 0.76 5.72 9.62
C HIS A 238 1.78 6.16 8.58
N PRO A 239 2.96 5.52 8.49
CA PRO A 239 3.88 5.69 7.37
C PRO A 239 3.22 5.34 6.03
N PHE A 240 3.57 6.12 5.01
CA PHE A 240 3.25 5.87 3.60
C PHE A 240 4.14 6.73 2.68
N ALA A 241 4.41 6.21 1.48
CA ALA A 241 4.97 6.93 0.34
C ALA A 241 3.87 7.32 -0.66
N THR A 242 4.06 8.46 -1.35
CA THR A 242 3.16 8.92 -2.40
C THR A 242 3.90 9.78 -3.43
N SER A 243 3.38 9.86 -4.65
CA SER A 243 4.00 10.57 -5.77
C SER A 243 3.01 11.42 -6.55
N PHE A 244 3.46 12.61 -6.96
CA PHE A 244 2.69 13.54 -7.80
C PHE A 244 3.40 13.83 -9.14
N SER A 245 4.63 13.32 -9.27
CA SER A 245 5.42 13.12 -10.48
C SER A 245 6.60 12.24 -10.10
N ARG A 246 7.42 11.82 -11.06
CA ARG A 246 8.74 11.21 -10.74
C ARG A 246 9.70 12.16 -9.99
N ASP A 247 9.37 13.46 -9.93
CA ASP A 247 10.20 14.52 -9.37
C ASP A 247 9.56 15.21 -8.12
N ASP A 248 8.43 14.70 -7.61
CA ASP A 248 7.88 15.03 -6.29
C ASP A 248 7.27 13.75 -5.68
N VAL A 249 8.11 13.04 -4.93
CA VAL A 249 7.79 11.76 -4.29
C VAL A 249 8.07 11.86 -2.80
N ARG A 250 7.02 11.90 -1.99
CA ARG A 250 7.08 12.18 -0.55
C ARG A 250 6.89 10.91 0.26
N ILE A 251 7.58 10.86 1.38
CA ILE A 251 7.51 9.77 2.36
C ILE A 251 7.04 10.33 3.70
N THR A 252 6.42 9.48 4.51
CA THR A 252 5.98 9.85 5.85
C THR A 252 6.39 8.80 6.86
N THR A 253 6.52 9.20 8.12
CA THR A 253 6.85 8.28 9.22
C THR A 253 6.09 8.64 10.50
N ARG A 254 6.18 7.75 11.48
CA ARG A 254 5.75 7.97 12.86
C ARG A 254 6.89 7.61 13.80
N PHE A 255 7.24 8.54 14.69
CA PHE A 255 8.26 8.31 15.70
C PHE A 255 7.71 7.62 16.94
N ASP A 256 8.58 6.85 17.60
CA ASP A 256 8.44 6.39 18.97
C ASP A 256 9.74 6.72 19.70
N ARG A 257 9.66 7.34 20.88
CA ARG A 257 10.82 7.72 21.68
C ARG A 257 11.40 6.53 22.45
N HIS A 258 10.61 5.48 22.67
CA HIS A 258 10.98 4.29 23.43
C HIS A 258 11.13 3.04 22.57
N PHE A 259 11.04 3.16 21.24
CA PHE A 259 11.34 2.07 20.32
C PHE A 259 11.99 2.62 19.04
N PHE A 260 13.26 2.26 18.81
CA PHE A 260 14.05 2.74 17.66
C PHE A 260 13.52 2.24 16.31
N ASN A 261 13.06 0.99 16.27
CA ASN A 261 12.81 0.28 15.01
C ASN A 261 11.70 0.91 14.15
N PRO A 262 10.49 1.24 14.67
CA PRO A 262 9.36 1.62 13.84
C PRO A 262 9.65 2.81 12.93
N ALA A 263 10.21 3.88 13.47
CA ALA A 263 10.43 5.10 12.71
C ALA A 263 11.53 4.94 11.65
N VAL A 264 12.66 4.36 12.05
CA VAL A 264 13.86 4.23 11.20
C VAL A 264 13.63 3.24 10.07
N PHE A 265 13.06 2.06 10.37
CA PHE A 265 12.76 1.08 9.32
C PHE A 265 11.56 1.51 8.47
N ALA A 266 10.56 2.23 9.00
CA ALA A 266 9.54 2.85 8.15
C ALA A 266 10.14 3.87 7.18
N ILE A 267 11.08 4.73 7.61
CA ILE A 267 11.77 5.66 6.70
C ILE A 267 12.52 4.90 5.59
N PHE A 268 13.17 3.77 5.90
CA PHE A 268 13.84 2.94 4.88
C PHE A 268 12.83 2.26 3.94
N HIS A 269 11.72 1.76 4.47
CA HIS A 269 10.62 1.14 3.73
C HIS A 269 9.99 2.13 2.74
N GLU A 270 9.54 3.29 3.22
CA GLU A 270 8.92 4.32 2.38
C GLU A 270 9.92 4.95 1.40
N ALA A 271 11.20 5.08 1.77
CA ALA A 271 12.23 5.50 0.82
C ALA A 271 12.46 4.47 -0.30
N GLY A 272 12.32 3.17 -0.02
CA GLY A 272 12.38 2.12 -1.04
C GLY A 272 11.22 2.19 -2.04
N HIS A 273 10.00 2.42 -1.54
CA HIS A 273 8.85 2.78 -2.37
C HIS A 273 9.12 4.06 -3.19
N ALA A 274 9.67 5.11 -2.57
CA ALA A 274 9.89 6.39 -3.24
C ALA A 274 10.99 6.33 -4.31
N MET A 275 12.07 5.58 -4.08
CA MET A 275 13.15 5.38 -5.05
C MET A 275 12.67 4.65 -6.31
N TYR A 276 11.68 3.75 -6.21
CA TYR A 276 11.04 3.16 -7.38
C TYR A 276 10.38 4.25 -8.24
N GLN A 277 9.53 5.09 -7.64
CA GLN A 277 8.82 6.16 -8.35
C GLN A 277 9.81 7.21 -8.93
N GLN A 278 10.82 7.62 -8.16
CA GLN A 278 11.88 8.52 -8.63
C GLN A 278 12.75 7.93 -9.75
N GLY A 279 12.79 6.60 -9.87
CA GLY A 279 13.52 5.85 -10.90
C GLY A 279 12.74 5.60 -12.20
N ILE A 280 11.45 5.96 -12.26
CA ILE A 280 10.64 5.83 -13.49
C ILE A 280 11.21 6.71 -14.62
N ALA A 281 11.15 6.20 -15.85
CA ALA A 281 11.71 6.89 -17.01
C ALA A 281 10.92 8.18 -17.36
N PRO A 282 11.60 9.31 -17.62
CA PRO A 282 10.93 10.56 -18.01
C PRO A 282 10.05 10.48 -19.27
N SER A 283 10.24 9.49 -20.15
CA SER A 283 9.38 9.26 -21.32
C SER A 283 7.93 8.90 -20.94
N LEU A 284 7.75 8.29 -19.76
CA LEU A 284 6.47 7.80 -19.25
C LEU A 284 5.67 8.86 -18.50
N GLU A 285 6.28 10.01 -18.18
CA GLU A 285 5.67 11.06 -17.36
C GLU A 285 4.34 11.56 -17.94
N ARG A 286 3.38 11.86 -17.06
CA ARG A 286 2.00 12.23 -17.43
C ARG A 286 1.29 11.19 -18.30
N THR A 287 1.60 9.90 -18.11
CA THR A 287 0.84 8.78 -18.69
C THR A 287 0.45 7.76 -17.63
N PRO A 288 -0.54 6.88 -17.89
CA PRO A 288 -0.86 5.75 -17.02
C PRO A 288 0.29 4.75 -16.80
N LEU A 289 1.43 4.90 -17.50
CA LEU A 289 2.63 4.08 -17.29
C LEU A 289 3.55 4.61 -16.18
N ALA A 290 3.44 5.89 -15.80
CA ALA A 290 4.23 6.50 -14.72
C ALA A 290 3.69 6.13 -13.32
N GLY A 291 3.87 4.87 -12.97
CA GLY A 291 3.65 4.34 -11.62
C GLY A 291 4.28 2.94 -11.49
N GLY A 292 4.21 2.32 -10.32
CA GLY A 292 4.68 0.95 -10.13
C GLY A 292 3.80 -0.10 -10.83
N ALA A 293 4.41 -1.18 -11.32
CA ALA A 293 3.75 -2.23 -12.10
C ALA A 293 2.60 -2.94 -11.35
N SER A 294 2.77 -3.13 -10.04
CA SER A 294 1.77 -3.63 -9.08
C SER A 294 2.14 -3.22 -7.67
N LEU A 295 1.26 -3.49 -6.70
CA LEU A 295 1.60 -3.34 -5.29
C LEU A 295 2.68 -4.34 -4.84
N GLY A 296 2.69 -5.58 -5.36
CA GLY A 296 3.76 -6.54 -5.05
C GLY A 296 5.12 -6.09 -5.54
N VAL A 297 5.20 -5.53 -6.76
CA VAL A 297 6.45 -4.92 -7.23
C VAL A 297 6.81 -3.68 -6.39
N HIS A 298 5.85 -2.84 -5.99
CA HIS A 298 6.12 -1.68 -5.14
C HIS A 298 6.68 -2.08 -3.76
N GLU A 299 6.07 -3.08 -3.11
CA GLU A 299 6.51 -3.67 -1.84
C GLU A 299 7.87 -4.36 -1.97
N SER A 300 8.17 -4.97 -3.13
CA SER A 300 9.51 -5.55 -3.35
C SER A 300 10.62 -4.50 -3.22
N GLN A 301 10.33 -3.23 -3.54
CA GLN A 301 11.30 -2.15 -3.44
C GLN A 301 11.38 -1.61 -2.02
N SER A 302 10.28 -1.49 -1.26
CA SER A 302 10.36 -1.12 0.15
C SER A 302 11.09 -2.17 0.98
N ARG A 303 10.76 -3.45 0.81
CA ARG A 303 11.38 -4.57 1.54
C ARG A 303 12.84 -4.82 1.16
N MET A 304 13.25 -4.48 -0.07
CA MET A 304 14.66 -4.45 -0.46
C MET A 304 15.46 -3.53 0.46
N TRP A 305 15.04 -2.27 0.58
CA TRP A 305 15.80 -1.25 1.31
C TRP A 305 15.62 -1.31 2.83
N GLU A 306 14.42 -1.69 3.30
CA GLU A 306 14.15 -1.94 4.73
C GLU A 306 14.93 -3.16 5.23
N ASN A 307 14.68 -4.34 4.66
CA ASN A 307 15.06 -5.62 5.25
C ASN A 307 16.36 -6.17 4.66
N LEU A 308 16.39 -6.35 3.34
CA LEU A 308 17.51 -7.03 2.68
C LEU A 308 18.80 -6.19 2.70
N VAL A 309 18.66 -4.85 2.69
CA VAL A 309 19.76 -3.90 2.91
C VAL A 309 19.78 -3.42 4.36
N GLY A 310 18.75 -2.69 4.81
CA GLY A 310 18.74 -1.96 6.09
C GLY A 310 18.79 -2.84 7.36
N ARG A 311 18.37 -4.11 7.29
CA ARG A 311 18.53 -5.08 8.40
C ARG A 311 19.67 -6.07 8.16
N SER A 312 20.53 -5.86 7.17
CA SER A 312 21.66 -6.75 6.88
C SER A 312 22.87 -6.50 7.79
N ARG A 313 23.68 -7.53 8.04
CA ARG A 313 24.92 -7.39 8.81
C ARG A 313 25.93 -6.44 8.15
N PRO A 314 26.19 -6.48 6.82
CA PRO A 314 27.10 -5.52 6.17
C PRO A 314 26.65 -4.07 6.38
N PHE A 315 25.35 -3.78 6.24
CA PHE A 315 24.81 -2.45 6.49
C PHE A 315 25.09 -1.95 7.92
N TRP A 316 24.87 -2.79 8.94
CA TRP A 316 25.12 -2.39 10.34
C TRP A 316 26.61 -2.30 10.67
N ARG A 317 27.48 -3.12 10.07
CA ARG A 317 28.95 -2.94 10.17
C ARG A 317 29.39 -1.56 9.69
N HIS A 318 28.73 -1.00 8.66
CA HIS A 318 29.03 0.34 8.15
C HIS A 318 28.36 1.47 8.95
N ASN A 319 27.08 1.32 9.30
CA ASN A 319 26.27 2.43 9.85
C ASN A 319 26.17 2.46 11.38
N PHE A 320 26.46 1.35 12.09
CA PHE A 320 26.45 1.34 13.56
C PHE A 320 27.44 2.34 14.20
N PRO A 321 28.69 2.53 13.70
CA PRO A 321 29.57 3.56 14.23
C PRO A 321 28.94 4.97 14.19
N LYS A 322 28.29 5.32 13.06
CA LYS A 322 27.57 6.59 12.90
C LYS A 322 26.36 6.68 13.82
N LEU A 323 25.60 5.59 13.99
CA LEU A 323 24.48 5.55 14.93
C LEU A 323 24.95 5.79 16.37
N ARG A 324 26.10 5.23 16.76
CA ARG A 324 26.71 5.44 18.07
C ARG A 324 27.26 6.85 18.27
N GLU A 325 27.69 7.54 17.21
CA GLU A 325 28.01 8.98 17.28
C GLU A 325 26.76 9.83 17.57
N VAL A 326 25.59 9.44 17.04
CA VAL A 326 24.31 10.12 17.29
C VAL A 326 23.76 9.79 18.69
N PHE A 327 23.89 8.54 19.14
CA PHE A 327 23.37 8.02 20.40
C PHE A 327 24.46 7.35 21.27
N PRO A 328 25.46 8.11 21.76
CA PRO A 328 26.63 7.55 22.44
C PRO A 328 26.31 6.92 23.79
N GLU A 329 25.33 7.44 24.53
CA GLU A 329 24.92 6.92 25.83
C GLU A 329 24.10 5.62 25.67
N GLN A 330 23.16 5.61 24.73
CA GLN A 330 22.30 4.48 24.42
C GLN A 330 23.06 3.29 23.82
N LEU A 331 24.26 3.49 23.28
CA LEU A 331 25.05 2.48 22.55
C LEU A 331 26.49 2.33 23.09
N ALA A 332 26.75 2.76 24.32
CA ALA A 332 28.08 2.71 24.95
C ALA A 332 28.58 1.27 25.20
N ASP A 333 27.65 0.37 25.54
CA ASP A 333 27.84 -1.04 25.90
C ASP A 333 27.49 -2.02 24.77
N VAL A 334 27.30 -1.51 23.54
CA VAL A 334 26.78 -2.28 22.40
C VAL A 334 27.74 -2.20 21.20
N ASP A 335 27.90 -3.33 20.51
CA ASP A 335 28.62 -3.41 19.23
C ASP A 335 27.67 -3.61 18.03
N ALA A 336 28.23 -3.55 16.82
CA ALA A 336 27.45 -3.66 15.59
C ALA A 336 26.81 -5.03 15.38
N GLU A 337 27.35 -6.11 15.96
CA GLU A 337 26.79 -7.47 15.85
C GLU A 337 25.65 -7.66 16.85
N MET A 338 25.80 -7.16 18.08
CA MET A 338 24.72 -7.09 19.07
C MET A 338 23.53 -6.31 18.52
N PHE A 339 23.77 -5.12 17.94
CA PHE A 339 22.71 -4.30 17.37
C PHE A 339 22.06 -4.94 16.13
N TYR A 340 22.87 -5.54 15.24
CA TYR A 340 22.37 -6.32 14.10
C TYR A 340 21.45 -7.46 14.54
N ARG A 341 21.77 -8.18 15.62
CA ARG A 341 20.92 -9.23 16.17
C ARG A 341 19.63 -8.63 16.76
N ALA A 342 19.72 -7.57 17.54
CA ALA A 342 18.58 -6.89 18.16
C ALA A 342 17.51 -6.43 17.15
N VAL A 343 17.90 -5.81 16.03
CA VAL A 343 16.96 -5.35 14.98
C VAL A 343 16.39 -6.49 14.10
N ASN A 344 16.84 -7.72 14.35
CA ASN A 344 16.44 -8.96 13.67
C ASN A 344 15.92 -10.02 14.66
N LYS A 345 15.40 -9.59 15.81
CA LYS A 345 14.66 -10.47 16.72
C LYS A 345 13.40 -11.00 16.01
N VAL A 346 13.18 -12.29 16.17
CA VAL A 346 12.02 -13.06 15.70
C VAL A 346 11.22 -13.50 16.90
N GLU A 347 9.94 -13.15 16.95
CA GLU A 347 9.00 -13.66 17.96
C GLU A 347 7.56 -13.65 17.43
N PRO A 348 6.77 -14.73 17.65
CA PRO A 348 5.36 -14.72 17.24
C PRO A 348 4.57 -13.64 18.00
N SER A 349 4.08 -12.65 17.27
CA SER A 349 3.37 -11.49 17.80
C SER A 349 1.93 -11.39 17.29
N LEU A 350 1.16 -10.43 17.79
CA LEU A 350 -0.24 -10.24 17.39
C LEU A 350 -0.38 -9.32 16.17
N ILE A 351 0.44 -8.26 16.09
CA ILE A 351 0.25 -7.12 15.20
C ILE A 351 1.10 -7.27 13.94
N ARG A 352 0.46 -7.42 12.78
CA ARG A 352 1.12 -7.64 11.48
C ARG A 352 2.17 -6.57 11.14
N VAL A 353 1.90 -5.30 11.42
CA VAL A 353 2.81 -4.19 11.07
C VAL A 353 4.07 -4.13 11.95
N GLU A 354 4.08 -4.87 13.05
CA GLU A 354 5.20 -4.99 14.00
C GLU A 354 5.87 -6.38 13.91
N ALA A 355 5.36 -7.30 13.09
CA ALA A 355 5.87 -8.65 12.94
C ALA A 355 7.21 -8.71 12.21
N ASP A 356 8.08 -9.63 12.63
CA ASP A 356 9.41 -9.85 12.06
C ASP A 356 9.38 -10.52 10.67
N GLU A 357 10.51 -10.51 9.96
CA GLU A 357 10.62 -11.03 8.59
C GLU A 357 10.26 -12.52 8.42
N VAL A 358 10.38 -13.32 9.48
CA VAL A 358 10.06 -14.75 9.48
C VAL A 358 8.56 -14.94 9.72
N THR A 359 7.97 -14.24 10.69
CA THR A 359 6.56 -14.41 11.08
C THR A 359 5.58 -13.62 10.20
N TYR A 360 5.97 -12.46 9.66
CA TYR A 360 5.10 -11.52 8.92
C TYR A 360 4.22 -12.19 7.86
N ASN A 361 4.78 -13.07 7.01
CA ASN A 361 4.02 -13.69 5.92
C ASN A 361 2.89 -14.60 6.43
N LEU A 362 2.98 -15.15 7.65
CA LEU A 362 1.92 -15.96 8.27
C LEU A 362 0.69 -15.09 8.58
N HIS A 363 0.89 -13.82 8.96
CA HIS A 363 -0.20 -12.85 9.13
C HIS A 363 -0.89 -12.54 7.79
N ILE A 364 -0.18 -12.56 6.66
CA ILE A 364 -0.77 -12.38 5.33
C ILE A 364 -1.55 -13.63 4.90
N ILE A 365 -0.99 -14.82 5.13
CA ILE A 365 -1.59 -16.10 4.76
C ILE A 365 -2.97 -16.26 5.41
N LEU A 366 -3.12 -15.99 6.72
CA LEU A 366 -4.42 -16.09 7.36
C LEU A 366 -5.44 -15.09 6.80
N ARG A 367 -5.01 -13.86 6.45
CA ARG A 367 -5.91 -12.85 5.88
C ARG A 367 -6.42 -13.27 4.51
N PHE A 368 -5.54 -13.78 3.65
CA PHE A 368 -5.91 -14.34 2.35
C PHE A 368 -6.93 -15.48 2.47
N GLU A 369 -6.71 -16.43 3.38
CA GLU A 369 -7.65 -17.54 3.61
C GLU A 369 -9.01 -17.05 4.12
N LEU A 370 -9.02 -16.12 5.07
CA LEU A 370 -10.26 -15.52 5.59
C LEU A 370 -10.99 -14.69 4.54
N GLU A 371 -10.29 -13.87 3.74
CA GLU A 371 -10.91 -13.11 2.65
C GLU A 371 -11.55 -14.02 1.60
N LYS A 372 -10.90 -15.13 1.21
CA LYS A 372 -11.51 -16.10 0.30
C LYS A 372 -12.78 -16.70 0.90
N ALA A 373 -12.72 -17.15 2.15
CA ALA A 373 -13.86 -17.74 2.84
C ALA A 373 -15.04 -16.76 3.01
N LEU A 374 -14.75 -15.48 3.28
CA LEU A 374 -15.74 -14.41 3.33
C LEU A 374 -16.38 -14.17 1.96
N LEU A 375 -15.60 -14.12 0.87
CA LEU A 375 -16.15 -13.88 -0.47
C LEU A 375 -17.04 -15.04 -0.95
N GLU A 376 -16.58 -16.30 -0.82
CA GLU A 376 -17.33 -17.48 -1.24
C GLU A 376 -18.51 -17.81 -0.31
N GLY A 377 -18.55 -17.22 0.89
CA GLY A 377 -19.63 -17.40 1.87
C GLY A 377 -19.49 -18.66 2.73
N SER A 378 -18.30 -19.29 2.77
CA SER A 378 -17.98 -20.38 3.69
C SER A 378 -17.66 -19.88 5.10
N LEU A 379 -17.39 -18.58 5.26
CA LEU A 379 -17.27 -17.86 6.53
C LEU A 379 -18.25 -16.68 6.56
N ASN A 380 -19.07 -16.58 7.61
CA ASN A 380 -19.88 -15.39 7.86
C ASN A 380 -19.03 -14.30 8.54
N VAL A 381 -19.39 -13.04 8.32
CA VAL A 381 -18.70 -11.90 8.95
C VAL A 381 -18.82 -11.91 10.48
N GLU A 382 -19.90 -12.48 11.05
CA GLU A 382 -20.05 -12.61 12.50
C GLU A 382 -19.10 -13.64 13.13
N ASP A 383 -18.68 -14.65 12.38
CA ASP A 383 -17.76 -15.71 12.82
C ASP A 383 -16.28 -15.32 12.61
N ALA A 384 -16.01 -14.23 11.90
CA ALA A 384 -14.66 -13.76 11.57
C ALA A 384 -13.73 -13.55 12.78
N PRO A 385 -14.16 -13.07 13.97
CA PRO A 385 -13.31 -12.99 15.15
C PRO A 385 -12.76 -14.34 15.62
N GLU A 386 -13.60 -15.37 15.64
CA GLU A 386 -13.20 -16.71 16.11
C GLU A 386 -12.38 -17.46 15.05
N ALA A 387 -12.72 -17.31 13.76
CA ALA A 387 -11.90 -17.80 12.66
C ALA A 387 -10.48 -17.17 12.68
N TRP A 388 -10.38 -15.87 12.98
CA TRP A 388 -9.10 -15.17 13.16
C TRP A 388 -8.30 -15.73 14.34
N LYS A 389 -8.93 -15.86 15.53
CA LYS A 389 -8.28 -16.43 16.73
C LYS A 389 -7.79 -17.86 16.49
N ALA A 390 -8.56 -18.67 15.77
CA ALA A 390 -8.16 -20.03 15.38
C ALA A 390 -6.92 -20.02 14.46
N LYS A 391 -6.91 -19.18 13.42
CA LYS A 391 -5.79 -19.08 12.47
C LYS A 391 -4.50 -18.50 13.08
N MET A 392 -4.61 -17.49 13.93
CA MET A 392 -3.46 -16.97 14.69
C MET A 392 -2.84 -18.09 15.55
N ARG A 393 -3.66 -18.91 16.21
CA ARG A 393 -3.18 -20.05 17.01
C ARG A 393 -2.57 -21.14 16.15
N GLU A 394 -3.15 -21.45 15.00
CA GLU A 394 -2.67 -22.46 14.04
C GLU A 394 -1.26 -22.13 13.51
N TYR A 395 -1.00 -20.86 13.14
CA TYR A 395 0.23 -20.46 12.45
C TYR A 395 1.29 -19.82 13.34
N LEU A 396 0.89 -19.04 14.34
CA LEU A 396 1.81 -18.27 15.19
C LEU A 396 1.83 -18.78 16.64
N GLY A 397 0.94 -19.71 17.02
CA GLY A 397 0.84 -20.22 18.40
C GLY A 397 0.26 -19.24 19.42
N VAL A 398 -0.03 -17.99 19.01
CA VAL A 398 -0.62 -16.94 19.85
C VAL A 398 -2.11 -16.77 19.55
N THR A 399 -2.87 -16.23 20.51
CA THR A 399 -4.29 -15.90 20.33
C THR A 399 -4.51 -14.46 20.79
N PRO A 400 -5.07 -13.57 19.94
CA PRO A 400 -5.45 -12.23 20.36
C PRO A 400 -6.43 -12.29 21.55
N PRO A 401 -6.22 -11.49 22.62
CA PRO A 401 -7.10 -11.50 23.79
C PRO A 401 -8.45 -10.83 23.54
N ASN A 402 -8.55 -10.09 22.43
CA ASN A 402 -9.68 -9.23 22.07
C ASN A 402 -9.75 -9.14 20.53
N ASP A 403 -10.76 -8.44 20.00
CA ASP A 403 -10.97 -8.29 18.56
C ASP A 403 -10.21 -7.07 17.99
N ALA A 404 -9.88 -6.07 18.82
CA ALA A 404 -9.08 -4.88 18.49
C ALA A 404 -7.64 -5.20 18.01
N ASP A 405 -7.03 -6.21 18.62
CA ASP A 405 -5.73 -6.80 18.26
C ASP A 405 -5.92 -8.09 17.44
N GLY A 406 -7.16 -8.56 17.31
CA GLY A 406 -7.59 -9.63 16.43
C GLY A 406 -8.04 -9.12 15.06
N VAL A 407 -9.27 -9.47 14.67
CA VAL A 407 -9.85 -9.20 13.34
C VAL A 407 -9.93 -7.71 12.96
N MET A 408 -9.91 -6.82 13.95
CA MET A 408 -9.96 -5.36 13.74
C MET A 408 -8.58 -4.70 13.74
N GLN A 409 -7.45 -5.44 13.84
CA GLN A 409 -6.13 -4.80 13.93
C GLN A 409 -5.76 -3.98 12.67
N ASP A 410 -6.27 -4.37 11.50
CA ASP A 410 -6.00 -3.72 10.21
C ASP A 410 -7.20 -2.93 9.67
N ILE A 411 -6.89 -1.78 9.05
CA ILE A 411 -7.85 -0.90 8.37
C ILE A 411 -8.43 -1.50 7.09
N HIS A 412 -7.71 -2.42 6.43
CA HIS A 412 -7.96 -2.80 5.03
C HIS A 412 -9.39 -3.27 4.77
N TRP A 413 -9.94 -4.12 5.63
CA TRP A 413 -11.33 -4.59 5.46
C TRP A 413 -12.36 -3.49 5.76
N ALA A 414 -12.07 -2.57 6.70
CA ALA A 414 -12.90 -1.38 6.93
C ALA A 414 -12.91 -0.46 5.69
N SER A 415 -11.78 -0.35 4.98
CA SER A 415 -11.68 0.37 3.70
C SER A 415 -12.16 -0.42 2.47
N GLY A 416 -12.68 -1.64 2.64
CA GLY A 416 -13.09 -2.51 1.52
C GLY A 416 -11.94 -2.98 0.62
N SER A 417 -10.70 -2.91 1.10
CA SER A 417 -9.47 -3.33 0.41
C SER A 417 -9.26 -4.84 0.52
N ILE A 418 -10.23 -5.61 0.01
CA ILE A 418 -10.19 -7.08 -0.09
C ILE A 418 -9.47 -7.49 -1.37
N GLY A 419 -8.63 -8.52 -1.34
CA GLY A 419 -7.71 -8.85 -2.44
C GLY A 419 -6.34 -8.16 -2.35
N TYR A 420 -6.16 -7.29 -1.35
CA TYR A 420 -4.95 -6.47 -1.18
C TYR A 420 -3.82 -7.25 -0.50
N PHE A 421 -4.10 -7.91 0.64
CA PHE A 421 -3.04 -8.42 1.52
C PHE A 421 -1.97 -9.32 0.87
N PRO A 422 -2.27 -10.20 -0.10
CA PRO A 422 -1.24 -11.03 -0.72
C PRO A 422 -0.06 -10.24 -1.27
N THR A 423 -0.27 -9.02 -1.76
CA THR A 423 0.78 -8.19 -2.37
C THR A 423 1.94 -7.92 -1.42
N TYR A 424 1.71 -7.88 -0.11
CA TYR A 424 2.78 -7.74 0.87
C TYR A 424 3.75 -8.94 0.85
N THR A 425 3.23 -10.18 0.85
CA THR A 425 4.05 -11.39 0.74
C THR A 425 4.68 -11.52 -0.65
N LEU A 426 3.95 -11.15 -1.71
CA LEU A 426 4.50 -11.12 -3.07
C LEU A 426 5.72 -10.20 -3.13
N GLY A 427 5.67 -9.02 -2.50
CA GLY A 427 6.79 -8.09 -2.38
C GLY A 427 7.99 -8.68 -1.66
N ASN A 428 7.81 -9.30 -0.48
CA ASN A 428 8.87 -10.00 0.24
C ASN A 428 9.59 -11.03 -0.66
N VAL A 429 8.84 -11.85 -1.39
CA VAL A 429 9.40 -12.87 -2.28
C VAL A 429 10.11 -12.26 -3.50
N MET A 430 9.49 -11.26 -4.15
CA MET A 430 10.08 -10.54 -5.27
C MET A 430 11.37 -9.81 -4.88
N ALA A 431 11.44 -9.22 -3.67
CA ALA A 431 12.62 -8.52 -3.19
C ALA A 431 13.84 -9.44 -3.15
N ALA A 432 13.71 -10.64 -2.56
CA ALA A 432 14.80 -11.61 -2.49
C ALA A 432 15.18 -12.14 -3.88
N GLN A 433 14.20 -12.40 -4.75
CA GLN A 433 14.45 -12.86 -6.13
C GLN A 433 15.16 -11.79 -6.99
N LEU A 434 14.86 -10.51 -6.78
CA LEU A 434 15.54 -9.37 -7.41
C LEU A 434 16.96 -9.18 -6.86
N LEU A 435 17.17 -9.29 -5.54
CA LEU A 435 18.50 -9.15 -4.94
C LEU A 435 19.43 -10.27 -5.40
N GLU A 436 18.95 -11.51 -5.43
CA GLU A 436 19.72 -12.66 -5.93
C GLU A 436 20.13 -12.49 -7.40
N ALA A 437 19.25 -11.88 -8.22
CA ALA A 437 19.57 -11.53 -9.61
C ALA A 437 20.61 -10.40 -9.71
N ALA A 438 20.51 -9.36 -8.87
CA ALA A 438 21.49 -8.28 -8.78
C ALA A 438 22.86 -8.79 -8.32
N GLN A 439 22.91 -9.69 -7.33
CA GLN A 439 24.13 -10.35 -6.84
C GLN A 439 24.75 -11.28 -7.90
N ARG A 440 23.95 -11.98 -8.71
CA ARG A 440 24.47 -12.72 -9.88
C ARG A 440 25.09 -11.81 -10.94
N ALA A 441 24.48 -10.65 -11.19
CA ALA A 441 25.00 -9.66 -12.13
C ALA A 441 26.26 -8.96 -11.58
N HIS A 442 26.35 -8.77 -10.26
CA HIS A 442 27.47 -8.13 -9.58
C HIS A 442 27.83 -8.85 -8.27
N PRO A 443 28.76 -9.82 -8.29
CA PRO A 443 29.07 -10.65 -7.12
C PRO A 443 29.58 -9.91 -5.88
N GLY A 444 30.13 -8.69 -6.02
CA GLY A 444 30.65 -7.88 -4.91
C GLY A 444 29.62 -6.97 -4.21
N LEU A 445 28.33 -7.12 -4.54
CA LEU A 445 27.26 -6.22 -4.10
C LEU A 445 27.06 -6.23 -2.57
N THR A 446 27.29 -7.37 -1.92
CA THR A 446 27.10 -7.51 -0.46
C THR A 446 28.22 -6.80 0.31
N GLU A 447 29.44 -6.82 -0.22
CA GLU A 447 30.62 -6.13 0.32
C GLU A 447 30.52 -4.61 0.14
N GLU A 448 29.84 -4.14 -0.90
CA GLU A 448 29.54 -2.71 -1.14
C GLU A 448 28.66 -2.12 -0.04
N PHE A 449 27.63 -2.85 0.42
CA PHE A 449 26.82 -2.41 1.57
C PHE A 449 27.67 -2.23 2.84
N GLY A 450 28.71 -3.05 3.02
CA GLY A 450 29.69 -2.93 4.12
C GLY A 450 30.60 -1.70 4.02
N ARG A 451 30.65 -1.03 2.86
CA ARG A 451 31.36 0.23 2.63
C ARG A 451 30.44 1.44 2.54
N GLY A 452 29.12 1.23 2.63
CA GLY A 452 28.11 2.28 2.41
C GLY A 452 27.88 2.60 0.94
N GLU A 453 28.29 1.72 0.04
CA GLU A 453 28.15 1.87 -1.41
C GLU A 453 26.84 1.19 -1.83
N PHE A 454 25.80 2.00 -2.11
CA PHE A 454 24.47 1.50 -2.48
C PHE A 454 24.10 1.75 -3.95
N GLY A 455 24.90 2.57 -4.64
CA GLY A 455 24.66 3.02 -6.02
C GLY A 455 24.57 1.90 -7.04
N THR A 456 25.28 0.79 -6.84
CA THR A 456 25.25 -0.37 -7.76
C THR A 456 23.90 -1.09 -7.71
N LEU A 457 23.37 -1.36 -6.50
CA LEU A 457 22.03 -1.95 -6.34
C LEU A 457 20.97 -1.03 -6.92
N LEU A 458 21.01 0.27 -6.57
CA LEU A 458 20.04 1.23 -7.08
C LEU A 458 20.14 1.39 -8.61
N GLY A 459 21.35 1.36 -9.18
CA GLY A 459 21.58 1.40 -10.63
C GLY A 459 20.99 0.18 -11.33
N TRP A 460 21.21 -1.01 -10.79
CA TRP A 460 20.64 -2.26 -11.30
C TRP A 460 19.11 -2.25 -11.23
N LEU A 461 18.53 -1.87 -10.08
CA LEU A 461 17.08 -1.74 -9.92
C LEU A 461 16.49 -0.68 -10.86
N ARG A 462 17.19 0.44 -11.07
CA ARG A 462 16.76 1.48 -12.02
C ARG A 462 16.67 0.95 -13.45
N GLU A 463 17.64 0.17 -13.90
CA GLU A 463 17.69 -0.38 -15.25
C GLU A 463 16.70 -1.54 -15.45
N HIS A 464 16.60 -2.47 -14.50
CA HIS A 464 15.83 -3.70 -14.68
C HIS A 464 14.40 -3.64 -14.13
N VAL A 465 14.07 -2.65 -13.28
CA VAL A 465 12.76 -2.51 -12.62
C VAL A 465 12.18 -1.11 -12.78
N HIS A 466 12.87 -0.07 -12.31
CA HIS A 466 12.24 1.24 -12.09
C HIS A 466 11.87 1.96 -13.36
N ARG A 467 12.79 2.03 -14.34
CA ARG A 467 12.59 2.77 -15.59
C ARG A 467 11.37 2.31 -16.39
N HIS A 468 10.85 1.11 -16.14
CA HIS A 468 9.73 0.52 -16.86
C HIS A 468 8.36 0.97 -16.36
N GLY A 469 8.23 1.47 -15.11
CA GLY A 469 6.92 1.79 -14.53
C GLY A 469 5.90 0.64 -14.68
N ARG A 470 4.70 0.93 -15.23
CA ARG A 470 3.66 -0.07 -15.58
C ARG A 470 3.77 -0.66 -16.99
N LYS A 471 4.90 -0.53 -17.68
CA LYS A 471 5.07 -0.99 -19.09
C LYS A 471 4.84 -2.50 -19.28
N PHE A 472 5.28 -3.29 -18.30
CA PHE A 472 5.17 -4.75 -18.29
C PHE A 472 4.28 -5.19 -17.13
N PHE A 473 3.57 -6.31 -17.29
CA PHE A 473 2.89 -6.95 -16.17
C PHE A 473 3.91 -7.45 -15.13
N PRO A 474 3.55 -7.58 -13.84
CA PRO A 474 4.51 -7.88 -12.77
C PRO A 474 5.35 -9.14 -13.01
N GLN A 475 4.70 -10.20 -13.48
CA GLN A 475 5.37 -11.48 -13.78
C GLN A 475 6.30 -11.38 -14.99
N ASP A 476 5.97 -10.57 -16.00
CA ASP A 476 6.82 -10.33 -17.17
C ASP A 476 8.03 -9.46 -16.81
N LEU A 477 7.82 -8.45 -15.96
CA LEU A 477 8.88 -7.59 -15.42
C LEU A 477 9.89 -8.43 -14.63
N LEU A 478 9.40 -9.28 -13.72
CA LEU A 478 10.23 -10.16 -12.90
C LEU A 478 10.96 -11.22 -13.75
N GLN A 479 10.29 -11.80 -14.75
CA GLN A 479 10.87 -12.73 -15.72
C GLN A 479 11.98 -12.08 -16.55
N ARG A 480 11.84 -10.80 -16.93
CA ARG A 480 12.87 -10.03 -17.65
C ARG A 480 14.05 -9.66 -16.74
N ALA A 481 13.79 -9.26 -15.50
CA ALA A 481 14.82 -8.83 -14.55
C ALA A 481 15.63 -10.01 -13.96
N THR A 482 15.00 -11.16 -13.74
CA THR A 482 15.59 -12.27 -12.95
C THR A 482 15.73 -13.59 -13.70
N GLY A 483 15.20 -13.66 -14.92
CA GLY A 483 15.17 -14.88 -15.74
C GLY A 483 14.07 -15.88 -15.34
N ASN A 484 13.22 -15.57 -14.36
CA ASN A 484 12.15 -16.45 -13.87
C ASN A 484 10.90 -15.66 -13.47
N ARG A 485 9.70 -16.25 -13.62
CA ARG A 485 8.48 -15.84 -12.89
C ARG A 485 8.69 -16.00 -11.38
N LEU A 486 7.70 -15.55 -10.58
CA LEU A 486 7.79 -15.54 -9.13
C LEU A 486 8.06 -16.94 -8.53
N THR A 487 9.03 -17.03 -7.63
CA THR A 487 9.36 -18.27 -6.91
C THR A 487 9.82 -17.99 -5.47
N PRO A 488 9.37 -18.76 -4.46
CA PRO A 488 9.77 -18.56 -3.06
C PRO A 488 11.21 -18.99 -2.75
N GLY A 489 11.91 -19.64 -3.68
CA GLY A 489 13.25 -20.21 -3.47
C GLY A 489 14.27 -19.22 -2.88
N PRO A 490 14.53 -18.07 -3.55
CA PRO A 490 15.48 -17.07 -3.06
C PRO A 490 15.10 -16.50 -1.68
N TYR A 491 13.80 -16.30 -1.43
CA TYR A 491 13.30 -15.79 -0.14
C TYR A 491 13.51 -16.79 1.01
N LEU A 492 13.17 -18.06 0.78
CA LEU A 492 13.39 -19.12 1.77
C LEU A 492 14.89 -19.35 2.02
N HIS A 493 15.73 -19.27 0.99
CA HIS A 493 17.18 -19.34 1.15
C HIS A 493 17.71 -18.18 2.01
N TYR A 494 17.29 -16.95 1.70
CA TYR A 494 17.61 -15.76 2.49
C TYR A 494 17.21 -15.90 3.97
N LEU A 495 15.97 -16.31 4.26
CA LEU A 495 15.50 -16.48 5.64
C LEU A 495 16.33 -17.53 6.39
N TRP A 496 16.54 -18.72 5.80
CA TRP A 496 17.32 -19.77 6.44
C TRP A 496 18.79 -19.43 6.60
N GLN A 497 19.39 -18.68 5.67
CA GLN A 497 20.76 -18.20 5.82
C GLN A 497 20.87 -17.19 6.95
N LYS A 498 20.06 -16.13 6.93
CA LYS A 498 20.12 -15.01 7.88
C LYS A 498 19.74 -15.43 9.30
N PHE A 499 18.53 -15.97 9.46
CA PHE A 499 17.99 -16.30 10.78
C PHE A 499 18.54 -17.63 11.32
N GLY A 500 18.90 -18.56 10.43
CA GLY A 500 19.66 -19.74 10.82
C GLY A 500 21.01 -19.39 11.45
N GLU A 501 21.72 -18.38 10.91
CA GLU A 501 22.94 -17.89 11.52
C GLU A 501 22.68 -17.14 12.85
N ILE A 502 21.71 -16.21 12.88
CA ILE A 502 21.39 -15.43 14.09
C ILE A 502 21.03 -16.34 15.27
N TYR A 503 20.20 -17.37 15.05
CA TYR A 503 19.69 -18.26 16.09
C TYR A 503 20.49 -19.57 16.24
N GLY A 504 21.51 -19.78 15.41
CA GLY A 504 22.29 -21.01 15.37
C GLY A 504 21.44 -22.24 15.06
N VAL A 505 20.49 -22.14 14.12
CA VAL A 505 19.62 -23.23 13.68
C VAL A 505 19.86 -23.51 12.19
N SER A 506 19.74 -24.77 11.78
CA SER A 506 19.92 -25.19 10.39
C SER A 506 18.59 -25.62 9.78
N ALA A 507 18.45 -25.45 8.46
CA ALA A 507 17.35 -26.06 7.72
C ALA A 507 17.32 -27.58 8.01
N PRO A 508 16.14 -28.20 8.13
CA PRO A 508 16.04 -29.65 8.19
C PRO A 508 16.76 -30.25 6.98
N GLU A 509 17.57 -31.29 7.18
CA GLU A 509 18.09 -32.05 6.03
C GLU A 509 16.90 -32.48 5.18
N ALA A 510 16.95 -32.15 3.88
CA ALA A 510 15.92 -32.57 2.94
C ALA A 510 15.87 -34.10 2.96
N THR A 511 14.87 -34.66 3.64
CA THR A 511 14.77 -36.11 3.80
C THR A 511 14.67 -36.71 2.41
N SER A 512 15.74 -37.40 2.02
CA SER A 512 15.81 -38.03 0.71
C SER A 512 14.72 -39.09 0.66
N ALA A 513 13.58 -38.74 0.07
CA ALA A 513 12.48 -39.66 -0.13
C ALA A 513 13.06 -40.92 -0.79
N PRO A 514 12.95 -42.11 -0.17
CA PRO A 514 13.70 -43.27 -0.60
C PRO A 514 13.36 -43.54 -2.06
N ALA A 515 14.38 -43.48 -2.92
CA ALA A 515 14.21 -43.53 -4.37
C ALA A 515 13.27 -44.68 -4.71
N ARG A 516 12.08 -44.36 -5.26
CA ARG A 516 11.08 -45.36 -5.65
C ARG A 516 11.77 -46.34 -6.59
N ARG A 517 12.10 -47.53 -6.10
CA ARG A 517 12.71 -48.60 -6.89
C ARG A 517 11.76 -48.94 -8.03
N GLY A 518 12.05 -48.40 -9.21
CA GLY A 518 11.30 -48.68 -10.42
C GLY A 518 11.30 -50.18 -10.66
N ARG A 519 10.12 -50.80 -10.62
CA ARG A 519 9.98 -52.17 -11.10
C ARG A 519 10.23 -52.16 -12.60
N ASN A 520 11.26 -52.88 -13.04
CA ASN A 520 11.54 -53.13 -14.45
C ASN A 520 10.27 -53.67 -15.14
N VAL A 521 9.67 -52.88 -16.02
CA VAL A 521 8.75 -53.36 -17.06
C VAL A 521 9.52 -53.28 -18.37
N ARG A 522 9.59 -54.41 -19.08
CA ARG A 522 10.44 -54.58 -20.26
C ARG A 522 10.00 -53.68 -21.41
N ALA A 523 10.97 -53.20 -22.18
CA ALA A 523 10.73 -52.53 -23.45
C ALA A 523 9.99 -53.44 -24.45
N GLY A 524 9.03 -52.85 -25.16
CA GLY A 524 8.32 -53.46 -26.28
C GLY A 524 8.01 -52.40 -27.34
N ASN A 525 8.52 -52.61 -28.55
CA ASN A 525 8.42 -51.74 -29.72
C ASN A 525 7.09 -50.98 -29.89
N ARG A 526 7.17 -49.75 -30.42
CA ARG A 526 6.35 -49.36 -31.58
C ARG A 526 6.95 -48.21 -32.40
N GLN A 527 6.58 -48.20 -33.68
CA GLN A 527 7.17 -47.39 -34.75
C GLN A 527 6.53 -46.00 -34.85
N ARG A 528 7.19 -45.15 -35.66
CA ARG A 528 6.67 -43.88 -36.19
C ARG A 528 5.31 -44.05 -36.88
N LEU A 529 4.49 -43.00 -36.83
CA LEU A 529 3.69 -42.39 -37.92
C LEU A 529 2.91 -41.21 -37.28
N ALA A 530 3.24 -39.97 -37.64
CA ALA A 530 2.62 -39.19 -38.71
C ALA A 530 1.25 -38.59 -38.30
N VAL A 531 1.21 -37.26 -38.24
CA VAL A 531 0.00 -36.46 -37.99
C VAL A 531 -0.83 -36.40 -39.27
N SER A 532 -2.15 -36.59 -39.16
CA SER A 532 -3.10 -36.21 -40.20
C SER A 532 -4.31 -35.48 -39.61
N ASP A 533 -4.69 -34.41 -40.30
CA ASP A 533 -5.84 -33.55 -40.04
C ASP A 533 -7.17 -34.31 -40.23
N HIS A 534 -8.19 -33.99 -39.43
CA HIS A 534 -9.57 -34.07 -39.90
C HIS A 534 -10.54 -33.22 -39.07
N ARG A 535 -11.18 -32.27 -39.75
CA ARG A 535 -12.47 -31.70 -39.37
C ARG A 535 -13.53 -32.80 -39.32
N ASP A 536 -14.51 -32.70 -38.43
CA ASP A 536 -15.90 -32.77 -38.89
C ASP A 536 -16.93 -32.06 -37.98
N ARG A 537 -18.04 -31.66 -38.60
CA ARG A 537 -19.23 -31.08 -37.95
C ARG A 537 -20.19 -32.19 -37.51
N ARG A 538 -20.99 -31.97 -36.46
CA ARG A 538 -22.37 -32.51 -36.44
C ARG A 538 -23.37 -31.60 -35.75
N VAL A 539 -24.49 -31.43 -36.46
CA VAL A 539 -25.71 -30.75 -36.03
C VAL A 539 -26.66 -31.79 -35.45
N LEU A 540 -27.37 -31.46 -34.36
CA LEU A 540 -28.67 -32.07 -34.07
C LEU A 540 -29.69 -30.99 -33.70
N ARG A 541 -30.89 -31.13 -34.27
CA ARG A 541 -32.09 -30.33 -34.00
C ARG A 541 -33.06 -31.14 -33.13
N GLY A 542 -33.89 -30.41 -32.38
CA GLY A 542 -35.22 -30.85 -31.95
C GLY A 542 -35.40 -30.92 -30.44
N SER A 543 -36.51 -30.50 -29.82
CA SER A 543 -37.60 -29.58 -30.17
C SER A 543 -38.71 -29.71 -29.11
N ALA A 544 -39.10 -28.57 -28.50
CA ALA A 544 -40.44 -28.24 -27.97
C ALA A 544 -41.09 -29.06 -26.81
N GLY A 545 -41.69 -28.33 -25.85
CA GLY A 545 -42.59 -28.89 -24.81
C GLY A 545 -42.64 -28.10 -23.48
N ARG A 546 -42.86 -26.77 -23.47
CA ARG A 546 -44.14 -26.08 -23.16
C ARG A 546 -44.75 -26.24 -21.73
N ARG A 547 -44.82 -25.07 -21.04
CA ARG A 547 -45.90 -24.51 -20.19
C ARG A 547 -45.92 -24.70 -18.66
N GLY A 548 -46.15 -23.55 -17.99
CA GLY A 548 -46.82 -23.39 -16.69
C GLY A 548 -45.88 -23.03 -15.54
N ALA A 549 -46.21 -22.14 -14.60
CA ALA A 549 -47.20 -21.05 -14.58
C ALA A 549 -46.78 -20.05 -13.48
N ALA A 550 -47.20 -18.78 -13.56
CA ALA A 550 -46.96 -17.78 -12.53
C ALA A 550 -48.22 -17.52 -11.68
N PRO A 551 -48.05 -17.22 -10.38
CA PRO A 551 -48.90 -16.31 -9.63
C PRO A 551 -48.02 -15.25 -8.91
N GLN A 552 -48.46 -14.08 -8.47
CA GLN A 552 -49.61 -13.21 -8.68
C GLN A 552 -49.25 -11.91 -7.92
N VAL A 553 -49.83 -10.77 -8.29
CA VAL A 553 -49.58 -9.48 -7.62
C VAL A 553 -50.46 -9.36 -6.37
N GLY A 554 -49.86 -9.04 -5.22
CA GLY A 554 -50.56 -8.63 -4.01
C GLY A 554 -50.40 -7.13 -3.76
N GLN A 555 -51.49 -6.37 -3.80
CA GLN A 555 -51.51 -5.00 -3.29
C GLN A 555 -51.71 -5.00 -1.77
N ALA A 556 -50.93 -4.18 -1.07
CA ALA A 556 -51.27 -3.70 0.27
C ALA A 556 -50.89 -2.22 0.36
N GLY A 557 -51.89 -1.36 0.50
CA GLY A 557 -51.67 0.07 0.73
C GLY A 557 -51.33 0.36 2.19
N GLY A 558 -50.43 1.31 2.40
CA GLY A 558 -50.12 1.86 3.72
C GLY A 558 -49.70 3.32 3.56
N GLU A 559 -50.60 4.24 3.88
CA GLU A 559 -50.26 5.66 3.94
C GLU A 559 -49.33 5.92 5.12
N LEU A 560 -48.21 6.62 4.89
CA LEU A 560 -47.48 7.31 5.94
C LEU A 560 -46.97 8.64 5.38
N ARG A 561 -47.41 9.73 6.00
CA ARG A 561 -47.23 11.09 5.48
C ARG A 561 -45.81 11.60 5.75
N HIS A 562 -45.28 12.36 4.79
CA HIS A 562 -44.08 13.16 4.97
C HIS A 562 -44.26 14.22 6.06
N GLU A 563 -43.38 14.25 7.07
CA GLU A 563 -42.96 15.49 7.71
C GLU A 563 -41.64 15.33 8.52
N ILE A 564 -40.48 15.53 7.87
CA ILE A 564 -39.25 15.98 8.54
C ILE A 564 -38.56 17.00 7.61
N ARG A 565 -38.33 18.22 8.12
CA ARG A 565 -37.45 19.23 7.53
C ARG A 565 -36.12 19.26 8.29
N GLY A 566 -35.03 19.58 7.58
CA GLY A 566 -33.81 20.14 8.18
C GLY A 566 -32.80 19.13 8.74
N ASP A 567 -31.95 18.59 7.87
CA ASP A 567 -30.51 18.95 7.82
C ASP A 567 -29.75 17.97 6.92
N CYS A 568 -29.14 18.50 5.86
CA CYS A 568 -28.43 17.70 4.86
C CYS A 568 -27.15 18.43 4.42
N ALA A 569 -26.12 18.37 5.28
CA ALA A 569 -24.81 18.97 5.00
C ALA A 569 -23.66 18.36 5.84
N GLN A 570 -23.59 17.03 5.97
CA GLN A 570 -22.41 16.31 6.50
C GLN A 570 -22.25 14.93 5.81
N GLN A 571 -21.01 14.42 5.75
CA GLN A 571 -20.57 13.09 5.27
C GLN A 571 -20.35 12.85 3.76
N ILE A 572 -19.17 13.16 3.22
CA ILE A 572 -18.51 12.39 2.12
C ILE A 572 -16.97 12.45 2.24
N LEU A 573 -16.28 11.62 3.05
CA LEU A 573 -14.96 10.98 2.76
C LEU A 573 -14.15 10.56 3.97
N GLN A 574 -13.50 9.40 3.83
CA GLN A 574 -12.09 9.16 4.17
C GLN A 574 -11.60 7.84 3.54
N PHE A 575 -10.54 7.92 2.74
CA PHE A 575 -9.65 6.80 2.46
C PHE A 575 -8.24 7.23 2.89
N VAL A 576 -7.51 6.30 3.53
CA VAL A 576 -6.16 6.44 4.14
C VAL A 576 -6.10 7.25 5.46
N GLY A 577 -5.49 6.64 6.50
CA GLY A 577 -4.99 7.30 7.73
C GLY A 577 -5.95 7.38 8.94
N ILE A 578 -5.60 6.77 10.09
CA ILE A 578 -6.44 6.63 11.32
C ILE A 578 -5.51 6.51 12.57
N SER A 579 -5.73 7.01 13.79
CA SER A 579 -6.79 7.77 14.47
C SER A 579 -6.13 8.88 15.35
N HIS A 580 -6.76 9.29 16.45
CA HIS A 580 -6.28 10.31 17.40
C HIS A 580 -6.49 9.95 18.88
N GLN A 581 -5.70 10.60 19.74
CA GLN A 581 -6.02 11.20 21.07
C GLN A 581 -4.74 11.96 21.58
N VAL A 582 -4.66 12.82 22.62
CA VAL A 582 -5.57 13.35 23.68
C VAL A 582 -5.31 14.89 23.86
N VAL A 583 -6.39 15.70 23.96
CA VAL A 583 -6.65 16.92 24.80
C VAL A 583 -5.61 18.08 24.99
N GLN A 584 -6.04 19.30 24.60
CA GLN A 584 -5.96 20.67 25.22
C GLN A 584 -4.79 21.03 26.19
N PHE A 585 -4.23 22.25 26.30
CA PHE A 585 -4.31 23.59 25.65
C PHE A 585 -3.13 24.44 26.23
N ALA A 586 -2.67 25.61 25.76
CA ALA A 586 -3.00 26.50 24.64
C ALA A 586 -1.70 27.21 24.10
N VAL A 587 -1.73 28.52 23.79
CA VAL A 587 -0.64 29.29 23.13
C VAL A 587 -0.37 30.63 23.83
N GLY A 588 0.88 31.11 23.79
CA GLY A 588 1.21 32.55 23.70
C GLY A 588 1.04 33.39 24.97
N GLY A 589 2.18 33.75 25.59
CA GLY A 589 2.22 34.47 26.86
C GLY A 589 1.40 35.77 26.95
N ALA A 590 0.40 35.74 27.82
CA ALA A 590 -0.07 36.88 28.60
C ALA A 590 -0.45 36.36 30.00
N VAL A 591 0.11 36.96 31.05
CA VAL A 591 -0.14 36.54 32.44
C VAL A 591 -1.36 37.28 32.97
N PHE A 592 -2.40 36.56 33.39
CA PHE A 592 -3.48 37.09 34.22
C PHE A 592 -3.81 36.13 35.35
N ASP A 593 -3.93 36.71 36.54
CA ASP A 593 -4.18 36.02 37.81
C ASP A 593 -5.70 35.84 38.00
N VAL A 594 -6.15 34.59 38.16
CA VAL A 594 -7.58 34.22 38.12
C VAL A 594 -8.04 33.69 39.48
N ASP A 595 -7.94 34.55 40.49
CA ASP A 595 -8.49 34.27 41.83
C ASP A 595 -9.54 35.32 42.23
N ARG A 596 -10.54 35.54 41.37
CA ARG A 596 -11.78 36.26 41.73
C ARG A 596 -12.97 36.02 40.79
N ILE A 597 -14.11 35.68 41.42
CA ILE A 597 -15.51 35.98 41.03
C ILE A 597 -16.16 35.08 39.95
N LEU A 598 -16.82 34.05 40.46
CA LEU A 598 -18.17 33.68 40.02
C LEU A 598 -19.19 34.69 40.58
N ARG A 599 -19.95 35.41 39.73
CA ARG A 599 -21.39 35.80 39.87
C ARG A 599 -21.78 36.97 38.92
N PRO A 600 -23.08 37.14 38.59
CA PRO A 600 -23.54 38.03 37.51
C PRO A 600 -24.07 39.41 37.95
N ASP A 601 -24.28 40.26 36.95
CA ASP A 601 -25.10 41.51 36.92
C ASP A 601 -24.54 42.76 37.64
N PRO A 602 -25.05 44.00 37.38
CA PRO A 602 -24.86 44.72 36.11
C PRO A 602 -24.55 46.25 36.24
N VAL A 603 -24.24 46.91 35.10
CA VAL A 603 -24.25 48.38 34.82
C VAL A 603 -23.25 49.30 35.58
N GLU A 604 -22.34 49.98 34.85
CA GLU A 604 -22.38 51.45 34.58
C GLU A 604 -21.14 51.96 33.83
N VAL A 605 -21.33 53.03 33.05
CA VAL A 605 -20.30 53.72 32.24
C VAL A 605 -19.79 54.95 33.00
N ARG A 606 -18.47 55.17 33.02
CA ARG A 606 -17.86 56.52 33.17
C ARG A 606 -16.39 56.59 32.73
N ASP A 607 -15.94 57.81 32.48
CA ASP A 607 -14.89 58.14 31.50
C ASP A 607 -13.41 58.15 31.98
N ALA A 608 -12.54 58.15 30.95
CA ALA A 608 -11.22 58.80 30.89
C ALA A 608 -10.02 58.14 31.61
N PRO A 609 -8.78 58.59 31.33
CA PRO A 609 -8.16 58.77 30.00
C PRO A 609 -6.78 58.08 29.91
N ALA A 610 -6.22 57.92 28.70
CA ALA A 610 -4.84 57.48 28.53
C ALA A 610 -4.06 58.38 27.56
N ALA A 611 -2.97 59.00 28.04
CA ALA A 611 -2.04 59.75 27.21
C ALA A 611 -0.58 59.57 27.67
N SER A 612 0.30 59.50 26.68
CA SER A 612 1.76 59.64 26.71
C SER A 612 2.63 58.37 26.81
N HIS A 613 3.07 57.90 25.65
CA HIS A 613 4.48 57.56 25.44
C HIS A 613 5.21 58.78 24.86
N ARG A 614 6.47 59.01 25.27
CA ARG A 614 7.38 60.00 24.65
C ARG A 614 8.70 59.33 24.25
N SER A 615 8.97 59.33 22.95
CA SER A 615 10.29 59.51 22.32
C SER A 615 10.00 59.67 20.81
N ALA A 616 9.96 60.88 20.24
CA ALA A 616 11.12 61.66 19.75
C ALA A 616 11.86 60.96 18.58
N ALA A 617 12.08 61.57 17.41
CA ALA A 617 11.61 62.86 16.89
C ALA A 617 11.60 62.89 15.34
N LEU A 618 10.66 63.66 14.76
CA LEU A 618 10.82 64.75 13.75
C LEU A 618 11.96 64.65 12.70
N ALA A 619 11.79 65.03 11.42
CA ALA A 619 10.61 65.46 10.64
C ALA A 619 10.93 65.38 9.12
N GLY A 620 9.90 65.44 8.25
CA GLY A 620 10.03 65.42 6.78
C GLY A 620 10.24 66.81 6.13
N PRO A 621 9.60 67.17 4.98
CA PRO A 621 8.34 66.64 4.46
C PRO A 621 8.31 66.20 2.96
N ARG A 622 7.23 65.49 2.60
CA ARG A 622 6.81 65.21 1.21
C ARG A 622 5.94 66.36 0.64
N ARG A 623 5.64 66.32 -0.66
CA ARG A 623 4.39 66.88 -1.25
C ARG A 623 3.46 65.76 -1.76
N PHE A 624 2.21 66.12 -2.05
CA PHE A 624 0.99 65.29 -1.95
C PHE A 624 0.28 64.95 -3.28
N GLY A 625 -0.64 63.98 -3.20
CA GLY A 625 -1.73 63.66 -4.16
C GLY A 625 -2.00 62.14 -4.19
N ALA A 626 -2.96 61.56 -3.46
CA ALA A 626 -4.43 61.57 -3.66
C ALA A 626 -4.85 61.01 -5.05
N SER A 627 -5.77 60.04 -5.21
CA SER A 627 -6.89 59.61 -4.35
C SER A 627 -7.44 58.18 -4.62
N ARG A 628 -8.02 57.57 -3.57
CA ARG A 628 -9.05 56.48 -3.47
C ARG A 628 -9.69 55.88 -4.75
N LEU A 629 -9.93 54.56 -4.75
CA LEU A 629 -11.21 53.95 -4.33
C LEU A 629 -11.17 52.41 -4.18
N ASP A 630 -11.90 51.88 -3.19
CA ASP A 630 -12.02 50.45 -2.84
C ASP A 630 -13.20 49.75 -3.53
N VAL A 631 -13.10 48.44 -3.77
CA VAL A 631 -14.23 47.48 -3.66
C VAL A 631 -13.71 46.14 -3.11
N VAL A 632 -14.46 45.53 -2.21
CA VAL A 632 -14.14 44.30 -1.46
C VAL A 632 -15.27 43.28 -1.64
N PHE A 633 -15.02 42.03 -1.22
CA PHE A 633 -15.94 40.94 -0.83
C PHE A 633 -16.07 39.76 -1.83
N HIS A 634 -16.10 38.50 -1.35
CA HIS A 634 -16.07 38.01 0.05
C HIS A 634 -15.29 36.72 0.22
#